data_AF-A0A372FSC2-F1
#
_entry.id   AF-A0A372FSC2-F1
#
_cell.length_a   1.000
_cell.length_b   1.000
_cell.length_c   1.000
_cell.angle_alpha   90.00
_cell.angle_beta   90.00
_cell.angle_gamma   90.00
#
_symmetry.space_group_name_H-M   'P 1'
#
loop_
_entity.id
_entity.type
_entity.pdbx_description
1 polymer ?
#
loop_
_entity_poly.entity_id
_entity_poly.type
_entity_poly.pdbx_seq_one_letter_code
_entity_poly.pdbx_strand_id
1 'polypeptide(L)'
;MTVSGDRAYAGSSIARPVAAPRRQGIDRVAPEEGGEVSTSWSVERLPTLRDYQREAVEAIVRGQAAGGRGQFRAACGSGKSLVAVHAAARLCPAGLVVVACPSLPLLAQTLAVWAAAGMGAQVLAVCSDDTVADVAVRVADLQCPVTTRQDEVADWVRRTPGSRMRLILVTHLSVAVVGKGLHEADMVADLLVIDEAHHTAGWSGKHVALVHRDEHLPATRRLYMTATPRVLGTRRPLPVTLM
;
A
#
# COMPACT_ATOMS: atom_id res chain seq x y z
N MET A 1 -2.05 -35.51 11.46
CA MET A 1 -3.35 -36.04 11.93
C MET A 1 -4.35 -34.92 11.71
N THR A 2 -5.04 -34.99 10.58
CA THR A 2 -5.99 -33.97 10.12
C THR A 2 -7.37 -34.51 10.43
N VAL A 3 -8.20 -33.71 11.10
CA VAL A 3 -9.62 -34.05 11.33
C VAL A 3 -10.46 -33.07 10.52
N SER A 4 -11.12 -33.65 9.52
CA SER A 4 -12.17 -33.07 8.68
C SER A 4 -13.50 -33.09 9.43
N GLY A 5 -14.38 -32.13 9.15
CA GLY A 5 -15.73 -32.06 9.67
C GLY A 5 -16.69 -31.45 8.65
N ASP A 6 -17.27 -32.30 7.81
CA ASP A 6 -18.41 -31.98 6.95
C ASP A 6 -19.69 -31.81 7.77
N ARG A 7 -20.53 -30.83 7.39
CA ARG A 7 -21.99 -30.96 7.42
C ARG A 7 -22.68 -29.90 6.57
N ALA A 8 -23.41 -30.38 5.57
CA ALA A 8 -24.30 -29.64 4.71
C ALA A 8 -25.61 -29.27 5.43
N TYR A 9 -26.23 -28.15 5.03
CA TYR A 9 -27.69 -28.00 5.06
C TYR A 9 -28.14 -27.08 3.93
N ALA A 10 -29.07 -27.58 3.13
CA ALA A 10 -29.76 -26.87 2.05
C ALA A 10 -31.04 -26.22 2.60
N GLY A 11 -31.44 -25.08 2.02
CA GLY A 11 -32.72 -24.42 2.30
C GLY A 11 -32.91 -23.18 1.45
N SER A 12 -33.55 -23.35 0.29
CA SER A 12 -34.00 -22.28 -0.60
C SER A 12 -35.28 -21.62 -0.09
N SER A 13 -35.36 -20.29 -0.14
CA SER A 13 -36.63 -19.57 -0.26
C SER A 13 -36.39 -18.19 -0.88
N ILE A 14 -37.21 -17.89 -1.86
CA ILE A 14 -37.06 -16.85 -2.88
C ILE A 14 -37.80 -15.60 -2.37
N ALA A 15 -37.09 -14.47 -2.22
CA ALA A 15 -37.69 -13.19 -1.86
C ALA A 15 -37.60 -12.19 -3.03
N ARG A 16 -38.74 -11.56 -3.31
CA ARG A 16 -39.04 -10.67 -4.45
C ARG A 16 -38.41 -9.27 -4.27
N PRO A 17 -38.13 -8.53 -5.37
CA PRO A 17 -37.46 -7.23 -5.30
C PRO A 17 -38.38 -6.14 -4.74
N VAL A 18 -37.87 -5.35 -3.78
CA VAL A 18 -38.51 -4.15 -3.24
C VAL A 18 -38.12 -2.93 -4.10
N ALA A 19 -39.14 -2.16 -4.48
CA ALA A 19 -39.03 -0.99 -5.35
C ALA A 19 -38.33 0.20 -4.67
N ALA A 20 -37.52 0.93 -5.44
CA ALA A 20 -36.82 2.13 -5.01
C ALA A 20 -37.77 3.35 -4.84
N PRO A 21 -37.64 4.17 -3.78
CA PRO A 21 -38.42 5.39 -3.64
C PRO A 21 -37.90 6.52 -4.54
N ARG A 22 -38.87 7.32 -5.02
CA ARG A 22 -38.74 8.43 -5.98
C ARG A 22 -37.90 9.59 -5.42
N ARG A 23 -37.09 10.21 -6.28
CA ARG A 23 -36.35 11.45 -6.00
C ARG A 23 -37.33 12.63 -5.84
N GLN A 24 -37.39 13.23 -4.67
CA GLN A 24 -37.94 14.57 -4.45
C GLN A 24 -36.77 15.56 -4.30
N GLY A 25 -36.90 16.71 -4.97
CA GLY A 25 -35.91 17.79 -4.97
C GLY A 25 -35.76 18.41 -3.59
N ILE A 26 -34.53 18.80 -3.26
CA ILE A 26 -34.20 19.61 -2.09
C ILE A 26 -33.58 20.90 -2.61
N ASP A 27 -34.17 21.99 -2.13
CA ASP A 27 -33.86 23.38 -2.42
C ASP A 27 -32.42 23.77 -2.11
N ARG A 28 -31.92 24.75 -2.87
CA ARG A 28 -30.61 25.38 -2.67
C ARG A 28 -30.60 26.10 -1.32
N VAL A 29 -29.76 25.63 -0.41
CA VAL A 29 -29.38 26.37 0.80
C VAL A 29 -28.11 27.18 0.50
N ALA A 30 -28.13 28.47 0.82
CA ALA A 30 -27.00 29.39 0.67
C ALA A 30 -25.83 29.01 1.60
N PRO A 31 -24.57 29.32 1.25
CA PRO A 31 -23.43 28.96 2.08
C PRO A 31 -23.31 29.92 3.27
N GLU A 32 -23.33 29.37 4.49
CA GLU A 32 -22.89 30.10 5.68
C GLU A 32 -21.36 30.18 5.74
N GLU A 33 -20.88 31.36 6.12
CA GLU A 33 -19.48 31.73 6.24
C GLU A 33 -18.78 31.06 7.43
N GLY A 34 -17.48 30.80 7.26
CA GLY A 34 -16.52 30.95 8.35
C GLY A 34 -16.46 29.86 9.42
N GLY A 35 -16.11 28.63 9.04
CA GLY A 35 -15.54 27.65 9.96
C GLY A 35 -14.10 27.34 9.56
N GLU A 36 -13.11 27.79 10.35
CA GLU A 36 -11.72 27.35 10.23
C GLU A 36 -11.66 25.83 10.38
N VAL A 37 -11.51 25.13 9.26
CA VAL A 37 -11.26 23.69 9.25
C VAL A 37 -9.86 23.47 9.79
N SER A 38 -9.76 23.02 11.05
CA SER A 38 -8.49 22.60 11.67
C SER A 38 -7.74 21.65 10.73
N THR A 39 -6.65 22.15 10.14
CA THR A 39 -5.78 21.46 9.19
C THR A 39 -4.71 20.61 9.86
N SER A 40 -4.73 20.46 11.18
CA SER A 40 -3.70 19.71 11.89
C SER A 40 -4.00 18.21 11.94
N TRP A 41 -3.41 17.45 11.02
CA TRP A 41 -3.14 16.04 11.25
C TRP A 41 -2.08 15.94 12.35
N SER A 42 -2.51 15.70 13.59
CA SER A 42 -1.61 15.46 14.71
C SER A 42 -1.18 13.98 14.74
N VAL A 43 0.13 13.76 14.79
CA VAL A 43 0.78 12.43 14.98
C VAL A 43 0.22 11.70 16.21
N GLU A 44 -0.38 12.43 17.16
CA GLU A 44 -1.04 11.95 18.37
C GLU A 44 -2.24 11.02 18.14
N ARG A 45 -2.84 11.01 16.93
CA ARG A 45 -3.94 10.09 16.60
C ARG A 45 -3.49 8.73 16.07
N LEU A 46 -2.19 8.51 15.90
CA LEU A 46 -1.69 7.23 15.42
C LEU A 46 -1.75 6.15 16.51
N PRO A 47 -1.95 4.87 16.14
CA PRO A 47 -1.93 3.78 17.12
C PRO A 47 -0.61 3.76 17.91
N THR A 48 -0.70 3.54 19.22
CA THR A 48 0.47 3.54 20.11
C THR A 48 1.48 2.47 19.70
N LEU A 49 2.75 2.88 19.60
CA LEU A 49 3.86 1.98 19.30
C LEU A 49 4.37 1.27 20.55
N ARG A 50 4.76 0.00 20.39
CA ARG A 50 5.63 -0.70 21.34
C ARG A 50 7.03 -0.07 21.31
N ASP A 51 7.82 -0.25 22.37
CA ASP A 51 9.13 0.41 22.50
C ASP A 51 10.07 0.11 21.33
N TYR A 52 10.18 -1.16 20.91
CA TYR A 52 11.00 -1.53 19.76
C TYR A 52 10.50 -0.92 18.43
N GLN A 53 9.20 -0.67 18.31
CA GLN A 53 8.62 -0.02 17.13
C GLN A 53 8.92 1.48 17.15
N ARG A 54 8.87 2.11 18.33
CA ARG A 54 9.24 3.52 18.52
C ARG A 54 10.71 3.75 18.16
N GLU A 55 11.60 2.91 18.69
CA GLU A 55 13.03 2.95 18.36
C GLU A 55 13.26 2.77 16.85
N ALA A 56 12.58 1.80 16.23
CA ALA A 56 12.67 1.58 14.78
C ALA A 56 12.20 2.80 13.99
N VAL A 57 11.08 3.42 14.35
CA VAL A 57 10.58 4.63 13.69
C VAL A 57 11.57 5.79 13.85
N GLU A 58 12.11 6.02 15.04
CA GLU A 58 13.09 7.07 15.28
C GLU A 58 14.36 6.86 14.45
N ALA A 59 14.84 5.62 14.36
CA ALA A 59 15.97 5.26 13.51
C ALA A 59 15.69 5.50 12.03
N ILE A 60 14.50 5.13 11.53
CA ILE A 60 14.09 5.37 10.14
C ILE A 60 14.00 6.87 9.85
N VAL A 61 13.30 7.64 10.70
CA VAL A 61 13.10 9.07 10.52
C VAL A 61 14.43 9.81 10.49
N ARG A 62 15.31 9.53 11.45
CA ARG A 62 16.64 10.11 11.51
C ARG A 62 17.49 9.70 10.30
N GLY A 63 17.50 8.42 9.96
CA GLY A 63 18.33 7.88 8.88
C GLY A 63 17.89 8.34 7.48
N GLN A 64 16.64 8.73 7.30
CA GLN A 64 16.08 9.15 6.01
C GLN A 64 15.63 10.63 5.98
N ALA A 65 16.01 11.43 6.97
CA ALA A 65 15.63 12.84 7.04
C ALA A 65 16.00 13.61 5.75
N ALA A 66 17.22 13.39 5.25
CA ALA A 66 17.77 14.01 4.04
C ALA A 66 17.50 13.22 2.73
N GLY A 67 16.59 12.23 2.75
CA GLY A 67 16.35 11.36 1.60
C GLY A 67 17.12 10.03 1.66
N GLY A 68 17.25 9.37 0.52
CA GLY A 68 18.09 8.18 0.36
C GLY A 68 17.40 6.86 0.69
N ARG A 69 18.19 5.83 0.93
CA ARG A 69 17.73 4.43 0.99
C ARG A 69 18.00 3.85 2.37
N GLY A 70 16.96 3.27 2.97
CA GLY A 70 17.02 2.60 4.27
C GLY A 70 16.45 1.20 4.20
N GLN A 71 16.87 0.32 5.10
CA GLN A 71 16.30 -1.02 5.24
C GLN A 71 15.85 -1.25 6.67
N PHE A 72 14.60 -1.66 6.84
CA PHE A 72 14.03 -2.09 8.11
C PHE A 72 13.77 -3.60 8.08
N ARG A 73 14.41 -4.31 9.01
CA ARG A 73 14.33 -5.77 9.12
C ARG A 73 13.58 -6.11 10.40
N ALA A 74 12.48 -6.82 10.27
CA ALA A 74 11.70 -7.21 11.44
C ALA A 74 10.85 -8.46 11.17
N ALA A 75 10.72 -9.30 12.19
CA ALA A 75 9.99 -10.56 12.11
C ALA A 75 8.53 -10.38 11.61
N CYS A 76 7.95 -11.45 11.08
CA CYS A 76 6.51 -11.45 10.76
C CYS A 76 5.69 -11.19 12.03
N GLY A 77 4.61 -10.42 11.91
CA GLY A 77 3.75 -10.06 13.05
C GLY A 77 4.29 -8.97 13.98
N SER A 78 5.51 -8.44 13.79
CA SER A 78 6.07 -7.37 14.63
C SER A 78 5.49 -5.97 14.35
N GLY A 79 4.46 -5.87 13.53
CA GLY A 79 3.83 -4.59 13.15
C GLY A 79 4.65 -3.74 12.18
N LYS A 80 5.31 -4.37 11.19
CA LYS A 80 6.03 -3.67 10.11
C LYS A 80 5.17 -2.56 9.47
N SER A 81 3.95 -2.88 9.06
CA SER A 81 3.06 -1.91 8.42
C SER A 81 2.74 -0.71 9.33
N LEU A 82 2.61 -0.91 10.64
CA LEU A 82 2.40 0.18 11.60
C LEU A 82 3.65 1.06 11.74
N VAL A 83 4.85 0.46 11.76
CA VAL A 83 6.12 1.21 11.71
C VAL A 83 6.19 2.08 10.44
N ALA A 84 5.79 1.53 9.29
CA ALA A 84 5.76 2.27 8.02
C ALA A 84 4.82 3.50 8.08
N VAL A 85 3.61 3.34 8.65
CA VAL A 85 2.67 4.45 8.84
C VAL A 85 3.30 5.55 9.68
N HIS A 86 3.89 5.22 10.83
CA HIS A 86 4.50 6.20 11.72
C HIS A 86 5.70 6.90 11.09
N ALA A 87 6.54 6.16 10.36
CA ALA A 87 7.66 6.75 9.63
C ALA A 87 7.16 7.73 8.56
N ALA A 88 6.16 7.34 7.77
CA ALA A 88 5.54 8.18 6.74
C ALA A 88 4.90 9.44 7.33
N ALA A 89 4.16 9.31 8.43
CA ALA A 89 3.51 10.46 9.08
C ALA A 89 4.51 11.51 9.57
N ARG A 90 5.69 11.08 10.02
CA ARG A 90 6.76 11.98 10.50
C ARG A 90 7.62 12.54 9.38
N LEU A 91 7.89 11.76 8.33
CA LEU A 91 8.72 12.18 7.20
C LEU A 91 7.95 12.98 6.15
N CYS A 92 6.65 12.69 5.98
CA CYS A 92 5.86 13.12 4.83
C CYS A 92 4.40 13.47 5.22
N PRO A 93 4.15 14.31 6.25
CA PRO A 93 2.79 14.56 6.75
C PRO A 93 1.81 15.10 5.69
N ALA A 94 2.31 15.81 4.69
CA ALA A 94 1.55 16.31 3.54
C ALA A 94 2.17 15.86 2.19
N GLY A 95 2.90 14.74 2.21
CA GLY A 95 3.64 14.23 1.05
C GLY A 95 2.87 13.19 0.23
N LEU A 96 3.52 12.71 -0.82
CA LEU A 96 3.11 11.53 -1.59
C LEU A 96 3.89 10.30 -1.13
N VAL A 97 3.16 9.31 -0.62
CA VAL A 97 3.72 8.04 -0.16
C VAL A 97 3.25 6.92 -1.06
N VAL A 98 4.18 6.09 -1.51
CA VAL A 98 3.91 4.88 -2.29
C VAL A 98 4.27 3.66 -1.45
N VAL A 99 3.36 2.69 -1.32
CA VAL A 99 3.64 1.41 -0.66
C VAL A 99 3.48 0.27 -1.64
N ALA A 100 4.58 -0.42 -1.92
CA ALA A 100 4.64 -1.54 -2.84
C ALA A 100 4.57 -2.87 -2.08
N CYS A 101 3.51 -3.65 -2.31
CA CYS A 101 3.25 -4.96 -1.69
C CYS A 101 3.36 -6.09 -2.71
N PRO A 102 3.70 -7.33 -2.32
CA PRO A 102 3.89 -8.42 -3.28
C PRO A 102 2.56 -8.99 -3.84
N SER A 103 1.42 -8.77 -3.17
CA SER A 103 0.14 -9.37 -3.55
C SER A 103 -1.06 -8.50 -3.17
N LEU A 104 -2.21 -8.78 -3.79
CA LEU A 104 -3.47 -8.09 -3.51
C LEU A 104 -3.96 -8.27 -2.06
N PRO A 105 -3.90 -9.47 -1.43
CA PRO A 105 -4.24 -9.62 -0.02
C PRO A 105 -3.37 -8.78 0.92
N LEU A 106 -2.05 -8.69 0.66
CA LEU A 106 -1.16 -7.86 1.46
C LEU A 106 -1.39 -6.37 1.24
N LEU A 107 -1.77 -5.98 0.02
CA LEU A 107 -2.22 -4.63 -0.28
C LEU A 107 -3.48 -4.27 0.52
N ALA A 108 -4.49 -5.15 0.56
CA ALA A 108 -5.71 -4.96 1.35
C ALA A 108 -5.43 -4.87 2.85
N GLN A 109 -4.55 -5.72 3.38
CA GLN A 109 -4.11 -5.66 4.79
C GLN A 109 -3.39 -4.34 5.09
N THR A 110 -2.53 -3.91 4.18
CA THR A 110 -1.83 -2.62 4.28
C THR A 110 -2.84 -1.47 4.28
N LEU A 111 -3.81 -1.46 3.36
CA LEU A 111 -4.88 -0.47 3.32
C LEU A 111 -5.63 -0.39 4.65
N ALA A 112 -6.01 -1.54 5.22
CA ALA A 112 -6.72 -1.58 6.50
C ALA A 112 -5.89 -0.96 7.64
N VAL A 113 -4.59 -1.26 7.72
CA VAL A 113 -3.69 -0.67 8.74
C VAL A 113 -3.56 0.84 8.56
N TRP A 114 -3.38 1.30 7.32
CA TRP A 114 -3.22 2.73 7.02
C TRP A 114 -4.51 3.52 7.25
N ALA A 115 -5.66 2.96 6.84
CA ALA A 115 -6.97 3.53 7.07
C ALA A 115 -7.30 3.64 8.58
N ALA A 116 -7.01 2.59 9.36
CA ALA A 116 -7.19 2.60 10.82
C ALA A 116 -6.32 3.66 11.52
N ALA A 117 -5.19 4.05 10.91
CA ALA A 117 -4.34 5.14 11.37
C ALA A 117 -4.74 6.52 10.82
N GLY A 118 -5.89 6.62 10.14
CA GLY A 118 -6.42 7.85 9.56
C GLY A 118 -5.90 8.18 8.17
N MET A 119 -4.98 7.41 7.59
CA MET A 119 -4.41 7.67 6.26
C MET A 119 -5.27 7.12 5.11
N GLY A 120 -6.58 6.99 5.33
CA GLY A 120 -7.54 6.42 4.36
C GLY A 120 -8.23 7.43 3.44
N ALA A 121 -8.05 8.73 3.66
CA ALA A 121 -8.84 9.77 2.97
C ALA A 121 -8.40 10.06 1.52
N GLN A 122 -7.12 9.89 1.21
CA GLN A 122 -6.53 10.18 -0.11
C GLN A 122 -5.71 8.97 -0.56
N VAL A 123 -6.41 7.88 -0.90
CA VAL A 123 -5.78 6.62 -1.30
C VAL A 123 -6.14 6.26 -2.74
N LEU A 124 -5.15 5.76 -3.48
CA LEU A 124 -5.32 5.11 -4.78
C LEU A 124 -4.63 3.75 -4.76
N ALA A 125 -5.32 2.70 -5.16
CA ALA A 125 -4.71 1.40 -5.40
C ALA A 125 -4.35 1.23 -6.88
N VAL A 126 -3.18 0.64 -7.15
CA VAL A 126 -2.68 0.36 -8.50
C VAL A 126 -2.32 -1.13 -8.58
N CYS A 127 -3.19 -1.92 -9.16
CA CYS A 127 -3.02 -3.36 -9.27
C CYS A 127 -3.75 -3.89 -10.51
N SER A 128 -3.11 -4.80 -11.25
CA SER A 128 -3.75 -5.55 -12.34
C SER A 128 -4.73 -6.57 -11.77
N ASP A 129 -5.97 -6.56 -12.27
CA ASP A 129 -7.06 -7.45 -11.87
C ASP A 129 -6.76 -8.96 -12.02
N ASP A 130 -7.22 -9.72 -11.01
CA ASP A 130 -7.76 -11.09 -10.98
C ASP A 130 -7.13 -12.28 -11.75
N THR A 131 -5.91 -12.23 -12.28
CA THR A 131 -5.33 -13.41 -12.97
C THR A 131 -4.91 -14.59 -12.08
N VAL A 132 -5.31 -14.65 -10.81
CA VAL A 132 -5.14 -15.83 -9.96
C VAL A 132 -6.50 -16.17 -9.35
N ALA A 133 -7.18 -17.14 -9.94
CA ALA A 133 -8.54 -17.60 -9.62
C ALA A 133 -8.72 -18.22 -8.21
N ASP A 134 -7.81 -17.96 -7.27
CA ASP A 134 -7.71 -18.63 -5.97
C ASP A 134 -7.41 -17.66 -4.81
N VAL A 135 -7.76 -16.37 -4.95
CA VAL A 135 -7.48 -15.35 -3.94
C VAL A 135 -8.77 -14.91 -3.26
N ALA A 136 -8.81 -15.01 -1.92
CA ALA A 136 -9.94 -14.63 -1.07
C ALA A 136 -10.29 -13.13 -1.08
N VAL A 137 -9.53 -12.31 -1.81
CA VAL A 137 -9.67 -10.85 -1.90
C VAL A 137 -9.64 -10.47 -3.36
N ARG A 138 -10.71 -9.82 -3.84
CA ARG A 138 -10.79 -9.24 -5.19
C ARG A 138 -10.52 -7.76 -5.14
N VAL A 139 -10.15 -7.18 -6.28
CA VAL A 139 -9.91 -5.74 -6.39
C VAL A 139 -11.16 -4.94 -5.99
N ALA A 140 -12.35 -5.44 -6.35
CA ALA A 140 -13.63 -4.85 -5.99
C ALA A 140 -13.90 -4.77 -4.48
N ASP A 141 -13.18 -5.54 -3.66
CA ASP A 141 -13.35 -5.52 -2.20
C ASP A 141 -12.54 -4.38 -1.53
N LEU A 142 -11.62 -3.74 -2.27
CA LEU A 142 -10.83 -2.62 -1.78
C LEU A 142 -11.71 -1.38 -1.61
N GLN A 143 -11.69 -0.81 -0.39
CA GLN A 143 -12.45 0.40 -0.04
C GLN A 143 -11.72 1.68 -0.47
N CYS A 144 -11.22 1.73 -1.71
CA CYS A 144 -10.55 2.87 -2.33
C CYS A 144 -10.63 2.78 -3.86
N PRO A 145 -10.49 3.90 -4.60
CA PRO A 145 -10.34 3.85 -6.05
C PRO A 145 -9.18 2.94 -6.47
N VAL A 146 -9.38 2.18 -7.55
CA VAL A 146 -8.38 1.26 -8.10
C VAL A 146 -8.18 1.55 -9.58
N THR A 147 -6.93 1.47 -10.04
CA THR A 147 -6.59 1.66 -11.45
C THR A 147 -5.49 0.70 -11.91
N THR A 148 -5.42 0.49 -13.22
CA THR A 148 -4.31 -0.16 -13.94
C THR A 148 -3.61 0.77 -14.92
N ARG A 149 -4.01 2.04 -14.94
CA ARG A 149 -3.72 3.00 -16.00
C ARG A 149 -2.82 4.13 -15.49
N GLN A 150 -1.74 4.40 -16.22
CA GLN A 150 -0.73 5.38 -15.83
C GLN A 150 -1.24 6.82 -15.91
N ASP A 151 -2.11 7.12 -16.88
CA ASP A 151 -2.75 8.42 -17.06
C ASP A 151 -3.71 8.73 -15.89
N GLU A 152 -4.44 7.73 -15.40
CA GLU A 152 -5.28 7.90 -14.21
C GLU A 152 -4.45 8.14 -12.95
N VAL A 153 -3.25 7.53 -12.83
CA VAL A 153 -2.31 7.84 -11.76
C VAL A 153 -1.84 9.30 -11.86
N ALA A 154 -1.44 9.74 -13.05
CA ALA A 154 -0.97 11.11 -13.30
C ALA A 154 -2.06 12.14 -12.95
N ASP A 155 -3.28 11.91 -13.42
CA ASP A 155 -4.42 12.78 -13.14
C ASP A 155 -4.77 12.79 -11.66
N TRP A 156 -4.74 11.63 -10.99
CA TRP A 156 -5.01 11.52 -9.56
C TRP A 156 -4.01 12.31 -8.72
N VAL A 157 -2.70 12.19 -8.99
CA VAL A 157 -1.70 12.92 -8.19
C VAL A 157 -1.78 14.44 -8.40
N ARG A 158 -2.12 14.90 -9.61
CA ARG A 158 -2.31 16.33 -9.93
C ARG A 158 -3.54 16.94 -9.27
N ARG A 159 -4.68 16.23 -9.31
CA ARG A 159 -5.96 16.72 -8.77
C ARG A 159 -6.09 16.59 -7.26
N THR A 160 -5.32 15.70 -6.64
CA THR A 160 -5.46 15.40 -5.21
C THR A 160 -4.68 16.44 -4.39
N PRO A 161 -5.32 17.21 -3.50
CA PRO A 161 -4.66 18.28 -2.75
C PRO A 161 -3.48 17.77 -1.92
N GLY A 162 -2.32 18.42 -2.05
CA GLY A 162 -1.11 18.14 -1.25
C GLY A 162 -1.13 18.74 0.16
N SER A 163 -2.30 19.10 0.70
CA SER A 163 -2.46 19.60 2.08
C SER A 163 -2.50 18.47 3.12
N ARG A 164 -2.60 17.21 2.65
CA ARG A 164 -2.64 15.98 3.44
C ARG A 164 -1.82 14.91 2.73
N MET A 165 -1.48 13.85 3.45
CA MET A 165 -0.77 12.72 2.87
C MET A 165 -1.61 12.03 1.79
N ARG A 166 -0.99 11.85 0.62
CA ARG A 166 -1.51 11.07 -0.49
C ARG A 166 -0.85 9.69 -0.46
N LEU A 167 -1.65 8.63 -0.51
CA LEU A 167 -1.17 7.25 -0.45
C LEU A 167 -1.48 6.53 -1.76
N ILE A 168 -0.44 6.03 -2.42
CA ILE A 168 -0.59 5.07 -3.51
C ILE A 168 -0.20 3.69 -2.98
N LEU A 169 -1.13 2.75 -3.02
CA LEU A 169 -0.85 1.34 -2.74
C LEU A 169 -0.69 0.61 -4.07
N VAL A 170 0.38 -0.17 -4.25
CA VAL A 170 0.67 -0.79 -5.53
C VAL A 170 1.20 -2.21 -5.34
N THR A 171 0.83 -3.13 -6.23
CA THR A 171 1.48 -4.44 -6.24
C THR A 171 2.86 -4.35 -6.87
N HIS A 172 3.82 -5.20 -6.47
CA HIS A 172 5.17 -5.21 -7.04
C HIS A 172 5.17 -5.33 -8.57
N LEU A 173 4.20 -6.05 -9.14
CA LEU A 173 4.04 -6.22 -10.58
C LEU A 173 3.50 -4.97 -11.29
N SER A 174 2.82 -4.07 -10.57
CA SER A 174 2.21 -2.86 -11.12
C SER A 174 3.00 -1.58 -10.84
N VAL A 175 4.18 -1.65 -10.20
CA VAL A 175 5.01 -0.47 -9.86
C VAL A 175 5.37 0.39 -11.08
N ALA A 176 5.51 -0.23 -12.26
CA ALA A 176 5.80 0.49 -13.50
C ALA A 176 4.68 1.45 -13.90
N VAL A 177 3.42 1.13 -13.59
CA VAL A 177 2.27 2.00 -13.87
C VAL A 177 2.36 3.27 -13.04
N VAL A 178 2.68 3.13 -11.75
CA VAL A 178 2.88 4.28 -10.85
C VAL A 178 4.05 5.13 -11.33
N GLY A 179 5.18 4.50 -11.62
CA GLY A 179 6.38 5.19 -12.08
C GLY A 179 6.16 6.05 -13.31
N LYS A 180 5.48 5.51 -14.33
CA LYS A 180 5.10 6.25 -15.54
C LYS A 180 4.13 7.39 -15.24
N GLY A 181 3.10 7.15 -14.41
CA GLY A 181 2.16 8.21 -14.03
C GLY A 181 2.82 9.35 -13.25
N LEU A 182 3.79 9.05 -12.40
CA LEU A 182 4.57 10.09 -11.69
C LEU A 182 5.44 10.89 -12.66
N HIS A 183 6.11 10.26 -13.62
CA HIS A 183 6.87 10.96 -14.66
C HIS A 183 5.98 11.84 -15.53
N GLU A 184 4.82 11.34 -15.95
CA GLU A 184 3.85 12.14 -16.72
C GLU A 184 3.36 13.35 -15.92
N ALA A 185 3.18 13.21 -14.62
CA ALA A 185 2.78 14.29 -13.72
C ALA A 185 3.93 15.23 -13.30
N ASP A 186 5.18 14.96 -13.70
CA ASP A 186 6.39 15.63 -13.20
C ASP A 186 6.45 15.63 -11.67
N MET A 187 6.19 14.46 -11.07
CA MET A 187 6.10 14.26 -9.64
C MET A 187 7.11 13.23 -9.13
N VAL A 188 7.56 13.44 -7.90
CA VAL A 188 8.45 12.54 -7.17
C VAL A 188 7.74 12.10 -5.89
N ALA A 189 7.75 10.80 -5.58
CA ALA A 189 7.23 10.33 -4.30
C ALA A 189 8.16 10.76 -3.15
N ASP A 190 7.61 11.27 -2.06
CA ASP A 190 8.41 11.67 -0.90
C ASP A 190 8.97 10.46 -0.14
N LEU A 191 8.22 9.35 -0.16
CA LEU A 191 8.59 8.07 0.41
C LEU A 191 8.01 6.91 -0.41
N LEU A 192 8.88 6.00 -0.82
CA LEU A 192 8.52 4.69 -1.34
C LEU A 192 8.85 3.62 -0.29
N VAL A 193 7.84 2.92 0.19
CA VAL A 193 7.97 1.74 1.05
C VAL A 193 7.88 0.50 0.18
N ILE A 194 8.87 -0.37 0.25
CA ILE A 194 8.90 -1.65 -0.45
C ILE A 194 8.72 -2.75 0.59
N ASP A 195 7.50 -3.25 0.74
CA ASP A 195 7.20 -4.35 1.65
C ASP A 195 7.54 -5.71 1.04
N GLU A 196 7.91 -6.65 1.88
CA GLU A 196 8.54 -7.92 1.50
C GLU A 196 9.62 -7.77 0.40
N ALA A 197 10.52 -6.80 0.62
CA ALA A 197 11.58 -6.41 -0.31
C ALA A 197 12.53 -7.55 -0.71
N HIS A 198 12.47 -8.71 -0.05
CA HIS A 198 13.22 -9.88 -0.49
C HIS A 198 12.65 -10.49 -1.78
N HIS A 199 11.38 -10.25 -2.13
CA HIS A 199 10.78 -10.67 -3.40
C HIS A 199 11.19 -9.79 -4.60
N THR A 200 11.70 -8.59 -4.34
CA THR A 200 12.17 -7.66 -5.39
C THR A 200 13.65 -7.87 -5.72
N ALA A 201 14.36 -8.65 -4.89
CA ALA A 201 15.73 -9.07 -5.16
C ALA A 201 15.78 -10.15 -6.26
N GLY A 202 16.70 -9.99 -7.22
CA GLY A 202 16.87 -10.93 -8.33
C GLY A 202 17.46 -10.27 -9.58
N TRP A 203 17.45 -10.96 -10.71
CA TRP A 203 17.99 -10.46 -11.97
C TRP A 203 17.35 -9.12 -12.39
N SER A 204 18.19 -8.19 -12.84
CA SER A 204 17.87 -6.78 -13.13
C SER A 204 16.84 -6.55 -14.26
N GLY A 205 16.44 -7.61 -14.96
CA GLY A 205 15.43 -7.59 -16.02
C GLY A 205 14.01 -7.98 -15.58
N LYS A 206 13.80 -8.40 -14.32
CA LYS A 206 12.44 -8.65 -13.81
C LYS A 206 11.70 -7.33 -13.60
N HIS A 207 10.43 -7.27 -13.98
CA HIS A 207 9.56 -6.09 -13.80
C HIS A 207 9.57 -5.55 -12.35
N VAL A 208 9.70 -6.43 -11.37
CA VAL A 208 9.76 -6.05 -9.94
C VAL A 208 11.05 -5.32 -9.54
N ALA A 209 12.14 -5.46 -10.31
CA ALA A 209 13.40 -4.77 -10.04
C ALA A 209 13.34 -3.26 -10.37
N LEU A 210 12.32 -2.83 -11.12
CA LEU A 210 12.10 -1.42 -11.47
C LEU A 210 11.89 -0.55 -10.21
N VAL A 211 11.37 -1.13 -9.12
CA VAL A 211 11.17 -0.45 -7.82
C VAL A 211 12.46 0.14 -7.24
N HIS A 212 13.64 -0.35 -7.68
CA HIS A 212 14.93 0.12 -7.18
C HIS A 212 15.49 1.32 -7.94
N ARG A 213 14.95 1.71 -9.10
CA ARG A 213 15.55 2.73 -9.96
C ARG A 213 14.76 4.04 -9.93
N ASP A 214 15.46 5.13 -9.63
CA ASP A 214 14.88 6.49 -9.63
C ASP A 214 14.33 6.87 -11.00
N GLU A 215 14.98 6.38 -12.06
CA GLU A 215 14.57 6.59 -13.45
C GLU A 215 13.24 5.91 -13.78
N HIS A 216 12.84 4.88 -13.04
CA HIS A 216 11.61 4.14 -13.29
C HIS A 216 10.50 4.50 -12.31
N LEU A 217 10.83 4.72 -11.04
CA LEU A 217 9.88 5.10 -10.00
C LEU A 217 10.54 6.19 -9.13
N PRO A 218 10.32 7.47 -9.45
CA PRO A 218 11.02 8.57 -8.80
C PRO A 218 10.60 8.68 -7.32
N ALA A 219 11.58 8.62 -6.41
CA ALA A 219 11.31 8.72 -4.98
C ALA A 219 12.48 9.33 -4.19
N THR A 220 12.20 10.34 -3.36
CA THR A 220 13.18 10.99 -2.49
C THR A 220 13.73 10.03 -1.43
N ARG A 221 12.87 9.15 -0.89
CA ARG A 221 13.22 8.15 0.12
C ARG A 221 12.76 6.77 -0.32
N ARG A 222 13.57 5.75 -0.10
CA ARG A 222 13.17 4.34 -0.25
C ARG A 222 13.40 3.57 1.03
N LEU A 223 12.35 2.98 1.57
CA LEU A 223 12.40 2.14 2.77
C LEU A 223 12.10 0.69 2.37
N TYR A 224 13.11 -0.16 2.42
CA TYR A 224 12.99 -1.59 2.17
C TYR A 224 12.60 -2.31 3.45
N MET A 225 11.47 -3.00 3.46
CA MET A 225 10.94 -3.71 4.62
C MET A 225 10.90 -5.21 4.33
N THR A 226 11.44 -6.02 5.24
CA THR A 226 11.42 -7.48 5.07
C THR A 226 11.61 -8.19 6.40
N ALA A 227 10.99 -9.37 6.56
CA ALA A 227 11.35 -10.30 7.63
C ALA A 227 12.57 -11.16 7.30
N THR A 228 12.83 -11.40 6.02
CA THR A 228 13.74 -12.42 5.51
C THR A 228 14.71 -11.78 4.50
N PRO A 229 15.71 -11.01 4.95
CA PRO A 229 16.63 -10.29 4.05
C PRO A 229 17.55 -11.21 3.23
N ARG A 230 17.65 -12.50 3.60
CA ARG A 230 18.38 -13.52 2.86
C ARG A 230 17.44 -14.70 2.61
N VAL A 231 17.24 -15.03 1.34
CA VAL A 231 16.58 -16.28 0.92
C VAL A 231 17.70 -17.27 0.59
N LEU A 232 17.88 -18.31 1.38
CA LEU A 232 18.83 -19.38 1.09
C LEU A 232 18.17 -20.33 0.07
N GLY A 233 18.71 -20.41 -1.15
CA GLY A 233 18.29 -21.39 -2.13
C GLY A 233 18.68 -22.82 -1.70
N THR A 234 17.86 -23.81 -2.04
CA THR A 234 18.26 -25.22 -1.93
C THR A 234 19.51 -25.44 -2.79
N ARG A 235 20.58 -25.99 -2.18
CA ARG A 235 21.77 -26.44 -2.91
C ARG A 235 21.31 -27.38 -4.03
N ARG A 236 21.62 -27.05 -5.29
CA ARG A 236 21.50 -28.00 -6.40
C ARG A 236 22.34 -29.22 -6.01
N PRO A 237 21.76 -30.43 -5.89
CA PRO A 237 22.58 -31.62 -5.62
C PRO A 237 23.59 -31.73 -6.76
N LEU A 238 24.87 -31.89 -6.40
CA LEU A 238 25.91 -32.19 -7.37
C LEU A 238 25.53 -33.51 -8.06
N PRO A 239 25.74 -33.64 -9.38
CA PRO A 239 25.54 -34.92 -10.04
C PRO A 239 26.44 -35.95 -9.36
N VAL A 240 25.84 -36.96 -8.75
CA VAL A 240 26.54 -38.18 -8.36
C VAL A 240 26.95 -38.89 -9.65
N THR A 241 28.21 -38.73 -10.05
CA THR A 241 28.82 -39.62 -11.03
C THR A 241 28.95 -40.99 -10.37
N LEU A 242 28.03 -41.90 -10.69
CA LEU A 242 28.23 -43.32 -10.44
C LEU A 242 29.37 -43.80 -11.36
N MET A 243 30.48 -44.24 -10.76
CA MET A 243 31.48 -45.10 -11.40
C MET A 243 31.11 -46.55 -11.20
#